data_AF-A0A9X9A7A1-F1
#
_entry.id   AF-A0A9X9A7A1-F1
#
_cell.length_a   1.000
_cell.length_b   1.000
_cell.length_c   1.000
_cell.angle_alpha   90.00
_cell.angle_beta   90.00
_cell.angle_gamma   90.00
#
_symmetry.space_group_name_H-M   'P 1'
#
loop_
_entity.id
_entity.type
_entity.pdbx_description
1 polymer ?
#
loop_
_entity_poly.entity_id
_entity_poly.type
_entity_poly.pdbx_seq_one_letter_code
_entity_poly.pdbx_strand_id
1 'polypeptide(L)'
;VEAALLDINVLQKIIILGNSMQSLGAGLQAYQGVSNVLKDERENEDSIFDKKDQRIIALIGIWIQVIGTLISAIGVTAIEEENRLENNEKSEILI
;
A
#
# COMPACT_ATOMS: atom_id res chain seq x y z
N VAL A 1 27.93 -6.70 11.01
CA VAL A 1 27.64 -5.50 10.18
C VAL A 1 26.86 -5.87 8.91
N GLU A 2 27.32 -6.82 8.09
CA GLU A 2 26.58 -7.21 6.86
C GLU A 2 25.20 -7.82 7.09
N ALA A 3 25.00 -8.61 8.15
CA ALA A 3 23.71 -9.25 8.43
C ALA A 3 22.58 -8.25 8.74
N ALA A 4 22.85 -7.23 9.56
CA ALA A 4 21.87 -6.18 9.89
C ALA A 4 21.54 -5.28 8.68
N LEU A 5 22.55 -4.93 7.87
CA LEU A 5 22.33 -4.20 6.62
C LEU A 5 21.48 -4.98 5.61
N LEU A 6 21.63 -6.31 5.58
CA LEU A 6 20.82 -7.18 4.74
C LEU A 6 19.37 -7.25 5.21
N ASP A 7 19.14 -7.24 6.54
CA ASP A 7 17.80 -7.28 7.14
C ASP A 7 17.02 -5.97 6.90
N ILE A 8 17.65 -4.81 7.11
CA ILE A 8 17.08 -3.49 6.81
C ILE A 8 16.68 -3.37 5.33
N ASN A 9 17.50 -3.87 4.41
CA ASN A 9 17.19 -3.84 2.98
C ASN A 9 15.96 -4.72 2.64
N VAL A 10 15.82 -5.87 3.29
CA VAL A 10 14.63 -6.73 3.16
C VAL A 10 13.38 -6.01 3.70
N LEU A 11 13.47 -5.38 4.87
CA LEU A 11 12.36 -4.61 5.45
C LEU A 11 11.96 -3.42 4.58
N GLN A 12 12.92 -2.69 3.99
CA GLN A 12 12.64 -1.62 3.04
C GLN A 12 11.91 -2.12 1.78
N LYS A 13 12.29 -3.29 1.25
CA LYS A 13 11.58 -3.90 0.12
C LYS A 13 10.14 -4.26 0.47
N ILE A 14 9.88 -4.72 1.69
CA ILE A 14 8.51 -4.98 2.19
C ILE A 14 7.70 -3.67 2.21
N ILE A 15 8.28 -2.57 2.69
CA ILE A 15 7.63 -1.25 2.70
C ILE A 15 7.32 -0.77 1.27
N ILE A 16 8.29 -0.89 0.36
CA ILE A 16 8.11 -0.48 -1.05
C ILE A 16 7.01 -1.32 -1.71
N LEU A 17 6.96 -2.63 -1.43
CA LEU A 17 5.90 -3.50 -1.93
C LEU A 17 4.53 -3.07 -1.41
N GLY A 18 4.39 -2.85 -0.09
CA GLY A 18 3.14 -2.41 0.50
C GLY A 18 2.66 -1.05 -0.04
N ASN A 19 3.55 -0.09 -0.21
CA ASN A 19 3.23 1.22 -0.79
C ASN A 19 2.84 1.12 -2.27
N SER A 20 3.49 0.23 -3.02
CA SER A 20 3.15 -0.04 -4.42
C SER A 20 1.75 -0.63 -4.55
N MET A 21 1.38 -1.56 -3.67
CA MET A 21 0.02 -2.11 -3.60
C MET A 21 -1.01 -1.02 -3.25
N GLN A 22 -0.74 -0.17 -2.27
CA GLN A 22 -1.62 0.97 -1.93
C GLN A 22 -1.85 1.89 -3.13
N SER A 23 -0.78 2.24 -3.84
CA SER A 23 -0.85 3.06 -5.06
C SER A 23 -1.68 2.40 -6.16
N LEU A 24 -1.50 1.08 -6.37
CA LEU A 24 -2.29 0.31 -7.32
C LEU A 24 -3.79 0.32 -6.96
N GLY A 25 -4.12 0.09 -5.69
CA GLY A 25 -5.49 0.12 -5.18
C GLY A 25 -6.15 1.49 -5.35
N ALA A 26 -5.42 2.57 -5.09
CA ALA A 26 -5.87 3.94 -5.34
C ALA A 26 -6.06 4.22 -6.84
N GLY A 27 -5.15 3.73 -7.69
CA GLY A 27 -5.25 3.85 -9.15
C GLY A 27 -6.49 3.14 -9.72
N LEU A 28 -6.82 1.94 -9.22
CA LEU A 28 -8.03 1.21 -9.61
C LEU A 28 -9.32 1.94 -9.19
N GLN A 29 -9.32 2.63 -8.05
CA GLN A 29 -10.44 3.48 -7.63
C GLN A 29 -10.54 4.75 -8.50
N ALA A 30 -9.41 5.34 -8.87
CA ALA A 30 -9.37 6.51 -9.75
C ALA A 30 -9.92 6.21 -11.16
N TYR A 31 -9.69 5.01 -11.69
CA TYR A 31 -10.26 4.55 -12.97
C TYR A 31 -11.80 4.66 -12.99
N GLN A 32 -12.44 4.31 -11.86
CA GLN A 32 -13.88 4.50 -11.70
C GLN A 32 -14.30 5.95 -11.58
N GLY A 33 -13.55 6.76 -10.82
CA GLY A 33 -13.83 8.20 -10.70
C GLY A 33 -13.88 8.87 -12.06
N VAL A 34 -12.91 8.57 -12.93
CA VAL A 34 -12.85 9.10 -14.30
C VAL A 34 -13.98 8.53 -15.17
N SER A 35 -14.27 7.23 -15.11
CA SER A 35 -15.35 6.67 -15.92
C SER A 35 -16.76 7.11 -15.46
N ASN A 36 -16.95 7.41 -14.17
CA ASN A 36 -18.22 7.90 -13.65
C ASN A 36 -18.48 9.35 -14.10
N VAL A 37 -17.44 10.19 -14.15
CA VAL A 37 -17.51 11.57 -14.69
C VAL A 37 -17.81 11.57 -16.19
N LEU A 38 -17.18 10.68 -16.96
CA LEU A 38 -17.36 10.62 -18.42
C LEU A 38 -18.70 9.99 -18.86
N LYS A 39 -19.36 9.19 -18.00
CA LYS A 39 -20.67 8.58 -18.30
C LYS A 39 -21.86 9.49 -18.01
N ASP A 40 -21.68 10.59 -17.28
CA ASP A 40 -22.74 11.58 -17.01
C ASP A 40 -23.11 12.40 -18.27
N GLU A 41 -22.29 12.33 -19.33
CA GLU A 41 -22.51 13.03 -20.61
C GLU A 41 -23.24 12.21 -21.68
N ARG A 42 -23.49 10.91 -21.46
CA ARG A 42 -24.18 10.04 -22.44
C ARG A 42 -25.29 9.22 -21.78
N GLU A 43 -26.47 9.80 -21.65
CA GLU A 43 -27.71 9.03 -21.51
C GLU A 43 -27.93 8.20 -22.78
N ASN A 44 -27.59 6.91 -22.73
CA ASN A 44 -28.24 5.89 -23.54
C ASN A 44 -28.16 4.54 -22.81
N GLU A 45 -29.31 3.90 -22.78
CA GLU A 45 -29.68 2.71 -22.03
C GLU A 45 -28.97 1.48 -22.61
N ASP A 46 -27.81 1.07 -22.08
CA ASP A 46 -27.27 -0.28 -22.39
C ASP A 46 -26.27 -0.88 -21.37
N SER A 47 -25.92 -0.20 -20.25
CA SER A 47 -24.72 -0.59 -19.48
C SER A 47 -24.91 -0.94 -18.00
N ILE A 48 -26.04 -1.56 -17.61
CA ILE A 48 -26.20 -2.12 -16.25
C ILE A 48 -25.04 -3.07 -15.87
N PHE A 49 -24.49 -3.78 -16.86
CA PHE A 49 -23.39 -4.71 -16.67
C PHE A 49 -22.06 -3.98 -16.39
N ASP A 50 -21.68 -2.97 -17.18
CA ASP A 50 -20.46 -2.15 -16.94
C ASP A 50 -20.43 -1.51 -15.55
N LYS A 51 -21.58 -1.03 -15.05
CA LYS A 51 -21.65 -0.39 -13.72
C LYS A 51 -21.34 -1.38 -12.59
N LYS A 52 -21.69 -2.66 -12.76
CA LYS A 52 -21.34 -3.71 -11.79
C LYS A 52 -19.85 -4.02 -11.83
N ASP A 53 -19.28 -4.20 -13.01
CA ASP A 53 -17.85 -4.51 -13.18
C ASP A 53 -16.97 -3.39 -12.64
N GLN A 54 -17.36 -2.13 -12.89
CA GLN A 54 -16.73 -0.97 -12.27
C GLN A 54 -16.77 -1.05 -10.75
N ARG A 55 -17.94 -1.22 -10.13
CA ARG A 55 -18.04 -1.31 -8.66
C ARG A 55 -17.18 -2.45 -8.10
N ILE A 56 -17.09 -3.59 -8.79
CA ILE A 56 -16.22 -4.71 -8.39
C ILE A 56 -14.74 -4.28 -8.41
N ILE A 57 -14.30 -3.57 -9.43
CA ILE A 57 -12.93 -3.04 -9.52
C ILE A 57 -12.62 -2.08 -8.34
N ALA A 58 -13.59 -1.31 -7.85
CA ALA A 58 -13.36 -0.39 -6.71
C ALA A 58 -13.17 -1.18 -5.43
N LEU A 59 -14.05 -2.16 -5.21
CA LEU A 59 -13.97 -3.02 -4.04
C LEU A 59 -12.62 -3.75 -4.02
N ILE A 60 -12.15 -4.26 -5.16
CA ILE A 60 -10.81 -4.85 -5.30
C ILE A 60 -9.73 -3.82 -4.97
N GLY A 61 -9.83 -2.59 -5.50
CA GLY A 61 -8.88 -1.52 -5.22
C GLY A 61 -8.77 -1.18 -3.72
N ILE A 62 -9.90 -1.13 -3.01
CA ILE A 62 -9.94 -0.88 -1.55
C ILE A 62 -9.23 -2.01 -0.79
N TRP A 63 -9.53 -3.27 -1.12
CA TRP A 63 -8.89 -4.42 -0.45
C TRP A 63 -7.39 -4.50 -0.73
N ILE A 64 -6.95 -4.22 -1.97
CA ILE A 64 -5.53 -4.12 -2.30
C ILE A 64 -4.86 -3.03 -1.46
N GLN A 65 -5.50 -1.88 -1.29
CA GLN A 65 -4.96 -0.78 -0.48
C GLN A 65 -4.82 -1.18 1.00
N VAL A 66 -5.83 -1.79 1.60
CA VAL A 66 -5.77 -2.26 3.00
C VAL A 66 -4.64 -3.26 3.20
N ILE A 67 -4.47 -4.22 2.29
CA ILE A 67 -3.37 -5.20 2.36
C ILE A 67 -2.02 -4.50 2.22
N GLY A 68 -1.88 -3.57 1.27
CA GLY A 68 -0.65 -2.81 1.10
C GLY A 68 -0.29 -1.97 2.33
N THR A 69 -1.27 -1.36 3.00
CA THR A 69 -1.06 -0.62 4.25
C THR A 69 -0.56 -1.53 5.37
N LEU A 70 -1.15 -2.72 5.51
CA LEU A 70 -0.72 -3.70 6.51
C LEU A 70 0.72 -4.17 6.26
N ILE A 71 1.07 -4.47 5.01
CA ILE A 71 2.44 -4.89 4.63
C ILE A 71 3.45 -3.78 4.93
N SER A 72 3.14 -2.53 4.56
CA SER A 72 4.01 -1.39 4.87
C SER A 72 4.18 -1.19 6.38
N ALA A 73 3.09 -1.33 7.16
CA ALA A 73 3.12 -1.18 8.61
C ALA A 73 4.05 -2.22 9.25
N ILE A 74 4.00 -3.49 8.82
CA ILE A 74 4.91 -4.54 9.31
C ILE A 74 6.36 -4.14 9.07
N GLY A 75 6.70 -3.67 7.87
CA GLY A 75 8.07 -3.25 7.55
C GLY A 75 8.53 -2.05 8.38
N VAL A 76 7.68 -1.04 8.58
CA VAL A 76 8.00 0.13 9.40
C VAL A 76 8.18 -0.23 10.88
N THR A 77 7.28 -1.06 11.43
CA THR A 77 7.35 -1.48 12.83
C THR A 77 8.63 -2.27 13.11
N ALA A 78 9.04 -3.16 12.21
CA ALA A 78 10.27 -3.93 12.37
C ALA A 78 11.53 -3.04 12.34
N ILE A 79 11.61 -2.07 11.42
CA ILE A 79 12.74 -1.12 11.35
C ILE A 79 12.82 -0.25 12.62
N GLU A 80 11.67 0.21 13.12
CA GLU A 80 11.63 1.01 14.34
C GLU A 80 12.13 0.22 15.55
N GLU A 81 11.79 -1.07 15.66
CA GLU A 81 12.25 -1.94 16.73
C GLU A 81 13.78 -2.14 16.68
N GLU A 82 14.35 -2.39 15.51
CA GLU A 82 15.80 -2.50 15.32
C GLU A 82 16.54 -1.21 15.71
N ASN A 83 16.04 -0.05 15.27
CA ASN A 83 16.62 1.25 15.62
C ASN A 83 16.59 1.52 17.13
N ARG A 84 15.52 1.08 17.82
CA ARG A 84 15.42 1.23 19.29
C ARG A 84 16.45 0.37 20.02
N LEU A 85 16.72 -0.84 19.54
CA LEU A 85 17.73 -1.72 20.13
C LEU A 85 19.14 -1.14 19.94
N GLU A 86 19.48 -0.64 18.75
CA GLU A 86 20.80 -0.04 18.48
C GLU A 86 21.05 1.21 19.37
N ASN A 87 20.02 2.03 19.58
CA ASN A 87 20.13 3.23 20.42
C ASN A 87 20.31 2.90 21.91
N ASN A 88 19.67 1.83 22.41
CA ASN A 88 19.84 1.37 23.78
C ASN A 88 21.26 0.82 24.01
N GLU A 89 21.78 0.01 23.08
CA GLU A 89 23.15 -0.53 23.16
C GLU A 89 24.20 0.60 23.19
N LYS A 90 24.08 1.61 22.30
CA LYS A 90 24.97 2.78 22.31
C LYS A 90 24.94 3.54 23.64
N SER A 91 23.77 3.62 24.27
CA SER A 91 23.61 4.32 25.55
C SER A 91 24.27 3.56 26.71
N GLU A 92 24.26 2.22 26.68
CA GLU A 92 24.95 1.39 27.69
C GLU A 92 26.48 1.45 27.58
N ILE A 93 27.03 1.57 26.37
CA ILE A 93 28.50 1.67 26.15
C ILE A 93 29.07 3.02 26.62
N LEU A 94 28.23 4.05 26.72
CA LEU A 94 28.61 5.43 27.07
C LEU A 94 28.60 5.74 28.58
N ILE A 95 28.17 4.79 29.43
CA ILE A 95 28.11 4.88 30.90
C ILE A 95 29.28 4.11 31.52
#